data_AF-A0A2I0LPP7-F1
#
_entry.id   AF-A0A2I0LPP7-F1
#
_cell.length_a   1.000
_cell.length_b   1.000
_cell.length_c   1.000
_cell.angle_alpha   90.00
_cell.angle_beta   90.00
_cell.angle_gamma   90.00
#
_symmetry.space_group_name_H-M   'P 1'
#
loop_
_entity.id
_entity.type
_entity.pdbx_description
1 polymer ?
#
loop_
_entity_poly.entity_id
_entity_poly.type
_entity_poly.pdbx_seq_one_letter_code
_entity_poly.pdbx_strand_id
1 'polypeptide(L)'
;MNDVKTLQLLYRRHCEVTLDVVMNLQFHYIEKLWQSFWNPKPAASDGSTALPSSEEEHEGTLPKDKLITLCKYEPILKWMRSCDHILYQALVEILIPDVLRPVP
;
A
#
# COMPACT_ATOMS: atom_id res chain seq x y z
N MET A 1 10.07 3.08 -16.77
CA MET A 1 8.67 3.56 -16.72
C MET A 1 7.69 2.54 -16.13
N ASN A 2 7.85 1.24 -16.41
CA ASN A 2 6.98 0.20 -15.81
C ASN A 2 7.09 0.19 -14.26
N ASP A 3 8.31 0.14 -13.70
CA ASP A 3 8.54 0.08 -12.25
C ASP A 3 7.90 1.24 -11.45
N VAL A 4 7.87 2.46 -12.01
CA VAL A 4 7.23 3.62 -11.36
C VAL A 4 5.71 3.44 -11.32
N LYS A 5 5.10 3.00 -12.42
CA LYS A 5 3.65 2.71 -12.45
C LYS A 5 3.30 1.57 -11.51
N THR A 6 4.15 0.55 -11.44
CA THR A 6 4.00 -0.57 -10.49
C THR A 6 4.09 -0.07 -9.04
N LEU A 7 5.07 0.76 -8.69
CA LEU A 7 5.14 1.40 -7.37
C LEU A 7 3.88 2.21 -7.07
N GLN A 8 3.40 3.00 -8.04
CA GLN A 8 2.19 3.81 -7.87
C GLN A 8 0.95 2.96 -7.56
N LEU A 9 0.78 1.86 -8.29
CA LEU A 9 -0.30 0.92 -8.05
C LEU A 9 -0.19 0.28 -6.66
N LEU A 10 0.99 -0.25 -6.31
CA LEU A 10 1.23 -0.93 -5.04
C LEU A 10 1.03 0.02 -3.84
N TYR A 11 1.54 1.25 -3.92
CA TYR A 11 1.40 2.22 -2.82
C TYR A 11 -0.05 2.66 -2.64
N ARG A 12 -0.78 2.87 -3.74
CA ARG A 12 -2.21 3.15 -3.69
C ARG A 12 -2.97 2.04 -2.96
N ARG A 13 -2.71 0.78 -3.32
CA ARG A 13 -3.31 -0.38 -2.63
C ARG A 13 -2.92 -0.42 -1.15
N HIS A 14 -1.66 -0.14 -0.83
CA HIS A 14 -1.21 -0.03 0.56
C HIS A 14 -1.99 1.02 1.36
N CYS A 15 -2.23 2.20 0.79
CA CYS A 15 -3.05 3.24 1.41
C CYS A 15 -4.51 2.81 1.56
N GLU A 16 -5.11 2.18 0.54
CA GLU A 16 -6.50 1.68 0.58
C GLU A 16 -6.71 0.65 1.69
N VAL A 17 -5.81 -0.34 1.81
CA VAL A 17 -5.89 -1.36 2.85
C VAL A 17 -5.59 -0.78 4.24
N THR A 18 -4.67 0.19 4.33
CA THR A 18 -4.41 0.90 5.59
C THR A 18 -5.65 1.65 6.07
N LEU A 19 -6.35 2.34 5.16
CA LEU A 19 -7.60 3.01 5.45
C LEU A 19 -8.65 2.02 5.96
N ASP A 20 -8.88 0.91 5.26
CA ASP A 20 -9.85 -0.11 5.67
C ASP A 20 -9.57 -0.70 7.06
N VAL A 21 -8.30 -1.03 7.36
CA VAL A 21 -7.91 -1.54 8.67
C VAL A 21 -8.21 -0.53 9.79
N VAL A 22 -7.94 0.76 9.56
CA VAL A 22 -8.23 1.81 10.54
C VAL A 22 -9.73 2.04 10.70
N MET A 23 -10.48 2.05 9.59
CA MET A 23 -11.95 2.19 9.59
C MET A 23 -12.63 1.08 10.38
N ASN A 24 -12.09 -0.14 10.33
CA ASN A 24 -12.59 -1.30 11.06
C ASN A 24 -11.98 -1.44 12.47
N LEU A 25 -11.21 -0.45 12.94
CA LEU A 25 -10.50 -0.44 14.23
C LEU A 25 -9.56 -1.64 14.44
N GLN A 26 -9.05 -2.23 13.36
CA GLN A 26 -8.19 -3.43 13.36
C GLN A 26 -6.70 -3.06 13.50
N PHE A 27 -6.35 -2.16 14.43
CA PHE A 27 -5.01 -1.54 14.51
C PHE A 27 -3.84 -2.53 14.62
N HIS A 28 -4.07 -3.74 15.14
CA HIS A 28 -3.06 -4.80 15.20
C HIS A 28 -2.53 -5.26 13.84
N TYR A 29 -3.21 -4.94 12.72
CA TYR A 29 -2.72 -5.25 11.37
C TYR A 29 -1.82 -4.18 10.76
N ILE A 30 -1.77 -2.96 11.30
CA ILE A 30 -1.03 -1.83 10.69
C ILE A 30 0.46 -2.16 10.54
N GLU A 31 1.09 -2.69 11.59
CA GLU A 31 2.50 -3.08 11.55
C GLU A 31 2.75 -4.15 10.48
N LYS A 32 1.86 -5.15 10.39
CA LYS A 32 1.96 -6.23 9.41
C LYS A 32 1.83 -5.73 7.98
N LEU A 33 0.93 -4.77 7.71
CA LEU A 33 0.78 -4.14 6.40
C LEU A 33 2.05 -3.38 5.99
N TRP A 34 2.62 -2.60 6.91
CA TRP A 34 3.85 -1.85 6.67
C TRP A 34 5.02 -2.79 6.37
N GLN A 35 5.23 -3.81 7.21
CA GLN A 35 6.27 -4.81 6.98
C GLN A 35 6.10 -5.55 5.64
N SER A 36 4.86 -5.91 5.28
CA SER A 36 4.57 -6.61 4.02
C SER A 36 4.89 -5.75 2.79
N PHE A 37 4.61 -4.45 2.84
CA PHE A 37 4.87 -3.54 1.72
C PHE A 37 6.39 -3.30 1.52
N TRP A 38 7.12 -3.03 2.61
CA TRP A 38 8.55 -2.68 2.53
C TRP A 38 9.49 -3.89 2.45
N ASN A 39 8.99 -5.07 2.79
CA ASN A 39 9.72 -6.33 2.65
C ASN A 39 8.95 -7.31 1.75
N PRO A 40 8.75 -6.97 0.45
CA PRO A 40 8.02 -7.81 -0.46
C PRO A 40 8.78 -9.13 -0.61
N LYS A 41 8.11 -10.25 -0.35
CA LYS A 41 8.68 -11.57 -0.61
C LYS A 41 8.83 -11.74 -2.12
N PRO A 42 9.93 -12.35 -2.60
CA PRO A 42 10.00 -12.76 -3.99
C PRO A 42 8.81 -13.67 -4.27
N ALA A 43 8.13 -13.45 -5.41
CA ALA A 43 7.10 -14.37 -5.87
C ALA A 43 7.72 -15.77 -5.87
N ALA A 44 7.19 -16.67 -5.05
CA ALA A 44 7.57 -18.06 -5.12
C ALA A 44 7.23 -18.50 -6.55
N SER A 45 8.23 -19.01 -7.26
CA SER A 45 8.03 -19.65 -8.56
C SER A 45 7.35 -20.99 -8.32
N ASP A 46 6.09 -20.96 -7.88
CA ASP A 46 5.26 -22.16 -7.79
C ASP A 46 4.86 -22.53 -9.21
N GLY A 47 5.65 -23.43 -9.79
CA GLY A 47 5.30 -24.12 -11.02
C GLY A 47 4.02 -24.91 -10.81
N SER A 48 2.90 -24.37 -11.26
CA SER A 48 1.72 -25.19 -11.55
C SER A 48 0.88 -24.56 -12.66
N THR A 49 0.80 -25.29 -13.76
CA THR A 49 -0.06 -25.15 -14.93
C THR A 49 -1.53 -24.87 -14.61
N ALA A 50 -2.10 -23.75 -15.14
CA ALA A 50 -3.47 -23.69 -15.65
C ALA A 50 -3.78 -22.35 -16.40
N LEU A 51 -3.85 -22.45 -17.74
CA LEU A 51 -4.68 -21.76 -18.76
C LEU A 51 -4.91 -20.21 -18.79
N PRO A 52 -5.08 -19.62 -20.00
CA PRO A 52 -5.04 -18.17 -20.21
C PRO A 52 -6.43 -17.54 -19.98
N SER A 53 -6.50 -16.59 -19.05
CA SER A 53 -7.67 -15.74 -18.86
C SER A 53 -7.22 -14.28 -18.83
N SER A 54 -7.68 -13.54 -19.85
CA SER A 54 -7.89 -12.10 -19.95
C SER A 54 -7.03 -11.18 -19.07
N GLU A 55 -6.03 -10.56 -19.68
CA GLU A 55 -5.63 -9.12 -19.66
C GLU A 55 -5.73 -8.24 -18.38
N GLU A 56 -6.10 -8.76 -17.23
CA GLU A 56 -6.16 -8.07 -15.94
C GLU A 56 -5.30 -8.84 -14.94
N GLU A 57 -4.49 -8.14 -14.14
CA GLU A 57 -3.64 -8.71 -13.08
C GLU A 57 -2.44 -9.57 -13.52
N HIS A 58 -1.48 -8.96 -14.21
CA HIS A 58 -0.13 -9.08 -13.64
C HIS A 58 -0.12 -8.25 -12.37
N GLU A 59 -0.41 -8.85 -11.21
CA GLU A 59 -0.07 -8.26 -9.91
C GLU A 59 1.43 -7.96 -9.92
N GLY A 60 1.77 -6.74 -10.29
CA GLY A 60 3.14 -6.33 -10.52
C GLY A 60 3.88 -6.35 -9.20
N THR A 61 4.64 -7.42 -8.96
CA THR A 61 5.57 -7.45 -7.83
C THR A 61 6.73 -6.52 -8.13
N LEU A 62 7.09 -5.69 -7.15
CA LEU A 62 8.26 -4.82 -7.25
C LEU A 62 9.37 -5.40 -6.36
N PRO A 63 10.48 -5.90 -6.94
CA PRO A 63 11.62 -6.37 -6.16
C PRO A 63 12.11 -5.32 -5.17
N LYS A 64 12.52 -5.77 -3.98
CA LYS A 64 12.97 -4.89 -2.89
C LYS A 64 14.08 -3.93 -3.33
N ASP A 65 15.05 -4.39 -4.11
CA ASP A 65 16.14 -3.54 -4.60
C ASP A 65 15.65 -2.42 -5.54
N LYS A 66 14.64 -2.71 -6.36
CA LYS A 66 14.00 -1.70 -7.21
C LYS A 66 13.20 -0.70 -6.38
N LEU A 67 12.45 -1.16 -5.38
CA LEU A 67 11.73 -0.29 -4.44
C LEU A 67 12.70 0.68 -3.75
N ILE A 68 13.78 0.15 -3.18
CA ILE A 68 14.84 0.96 -2.53
C ILE A 68 15.44 1.96 -3.53
N THR A 69 15.69 1.53 -4.76
CA THR A 69 16.24 2.41 -5.81
C THR A 69 15.28 3.53 -6.18
N LEU A 70 13.99 3.24 -6.34
CA LEU A 70 12.97 4.25 -6.62
C LEU A 70 12.84 5.27 -5.49
N CYS A 71 12.94 4.83 -4.23
CA CYS A 71 12.92 5.69 -3.06
C CYS A 71 14.17 6.58 -2.90
N LYS A 72 15.17 6.48 -3.77
CA LYS A 72 16.30 7.44 -3.81
C LYS A 72 16.02 8.67 -4.69
N TYR A 73 14.95 8.64 -5.48
CA TYR A 73 14.61 9.74 -6.38
C TYR A 73 13.67 10.73 -5.69
N GLU A 74 14.10 12.00 -5.62
CA GLU A 74 13.34 13.08 -4.98
C GLU A 74 11.88 13.21 -5.47
N PRO A 75 11.56 13.09 -6.78
CA PRO A 75 10.16 13.14 -7.24
C PRO A 75 9.30 12.01 -6.68
N ILE A 76 9.87 10.81 -6.50
CA ILE A 76 9.15 9.67 -5.92
C ILE A 76 8.88 9.92 -4.43
N LEU A 77 9.89 10.40 -3.69
CA LEU A 77 9.73 10.73 -2.27
C LEU A 77 8.67 11.82 -2.04
N LYS A 78 8.66 12.86 -2.88
CA LYS A 78 7.64 13.93 -2.83
C LYS A 78 6.25 13.37 -3.12
N TRP A 79 6.12 12.53 -4.14
CA TRP A 79 4.85 11.91 -4.50
C TRP A 79 4.31 11.00 -3.38
N MET A 80 5.14 10.13 -2.81
CA MET A 80 4.75 9.25 -1.68
C MET A 80 4.30 10.08 -0.48
N ARG A 81 5.04 11.15 -0.14
CA ARG A 81 4.66 12.06 0.94
C ARG A 81 3.31 12.75 0.68
N SER A 82 3.02 13.14 -0.55
CA SER A 82 1.70 13.68 -0.90
C SER A 82 0.58 12.64 -0.70
N CYS A 83 0.82 11.38 -1.06
CA CYS A 83 -0.11 10.29 -0.78
C CYS A 83 -0.31 10.09 0.74
N ASP A 84 0.76 10.11 1.53
CA ASP A 84 0.70 9.99 2.99
C ASP A 84 -0.11 11.12 3.63
N HIS A 85 0.09 12.36 3.17
CA HIS A 85 -0.68 13.50 3.65
C HIS A 85 -2.17 13.32 3.39
N ILE A 86 -2.56 12.85 2.19
CA ILE A 86 -3.96 12.59 1.85
C ILE A 86 -4.52 11.46 2.72
N LEU A 87 -3.77 10.36 2.90
CA LEU A 87 -4.18 9.24 3.74
C LEU A 87 -4.39 9.68 5.19
N TYR A 88 -3.40 10.32 5.81
CA TYR A 88 -3.49 10.76 7.20
C TYR A 88 -4.59 11.79 7.40
N GLN A 89 -4.79 12.69 6.44
CA GLN A 89 -5.90 13.64 6.50
C GLN A 89 -7.25 12.91 6.49
N ALA A 90 -7.45 11.95 5.58
CA ALA A 90 -8.68 11.16 5.54
C ALA A 90 -8.90 10.36 6.83
N LEU A 91 -7.84 9.76 7.38
CA LEU A 91 -7.91 9.03 8.66
C LEU A 91 -8.33 9.96 9.82
N VAL A 92 -7.76 11.15 9.89
CA VAL A 92 -8.10 12.15 10.91
C VAL A 92 -9.56 12.59 10.78
N GLU A 93 -10.01 12.88 9.56
CA GLU A 93 -11.39 13.31 9.28
C GLU A 93 -12.42 12.25 9.67
N ILE A 94 -12.07 10.96 9.62
CA ILE A 94 -12.99 9.88 9.97
C ILE A 94 -12.86 9.47 11.45
N LEU A 95 -11.65 9.36 11.97
CA LEU A 95 -11.43 8.93 13.36
C LEU A 95 -11.88 9.98 14.38
N ILE A 96 -11.62 11.27 14.14
CA ILE A 96 -11.91 12.32 15.15
C ILE A 96 -13.40 12.39 15.50
N PRO A 97 -14.35 12.48 14.53
CA PRO A 97 -15.77 12.55 14.86
C PRO A 97 -16.28 11.33 15.62
N ASP A 98 -15.75 10.14 15.34
CA ASP A 98 -16.23 8.90 15.94
C ASP A 98 -15.60 8.58 17.30
N VAL A 99 -14.37 9.05 17.54
CA VAL A 99 -13.65 8.87 18.82
C VAL A 99 -14.03 9.95 19.84
N LEU A 100 -14.32 11.19 19.42
CA LEU A 100 -14.62 12.31 20.33
C LEU A 100 -16.10 12.44 20.71
N ARG A 101 -16.97 11.49 20.35
CA ARG A 101 -18.35 11.55 20.81
C ARG A 101 -18.39 11.45 22.35
N PRO A 102 -19.06 12.37 23.05
CA PRO A 102 -19.20 12.27 24.50
C PRO A 102 -19.84 10.94 24.86
N VAL A 103 -19.21 10.21 25.78
CA VAL A 103 -19.79 8.98 26.34
C VAL A 103 -21.02 9.39 27.16
N PRO A 104 -22.19 8.74 26.99
CA PRO A 104 -23.40 9.05 27.75
C PRO A 104 -23.26 8.79 29.25
#